data_AF-A0A8W8JGU4-F1
#
_entry.id   AF-A0A8W8JGU4-F1
#
_cell.length_a   1.000
_cell.length_b   1.000
_cell.length_c   1.000
_cell.angle_alpha   90.00
_cell.angle_beta   90.00
_cell.angle_gamma   90.00
#
_symmetry.space_group_name_H-M   'P 1'
#
loop_
_entity.id
_entity.type
_entity.pdbx_description
1 polymer ?
#
loop_
_entity_poly.entity_id
_entity_poly.type
_entity_poly.pdbx_seq_one_letter_code
_entity_poly.pdbx_strand_id
1 'polypeptide(L)'
;MNYQGAHSFIKQLLALPFLPWNHVEDVFRVMEERAPANLQPLTQYVRDQWIQNPVFPIRSWSVYQFAIRTNNDVEERDVRRTSHLTQQKITAAADRYMAQEISSGAYLKICGSIYAAPYE
;
A
#
# COMPACT_ATOMS: atom_id res chain seq x y z
N MET A 1 -20.14 -0.43 14.41
CA MET A 1 -19.11 -0.67 13.38
C MET A 1 -18.14 0.50 13.38
N ASN A 2 -16.84 0.27 13.60
CA ASN A 2 -15.82 1.32 13.55
C ASN A 2 -15.30 1.47 12.12
N TYR A 3 -16.01 2.26 11.30
CA TYR A 3 -15.69 2.47 9.88
C TYR A 3 -14.31 3.10 9.65
N GLN A 4 -13.84 3.93 10.60
CA GLN A 4 -12.52 4.58 10.50
C GLN A 4 -11.37 3.56 10.62
N GLY A 5 -11.48 2.60 11.54
CA GLY A 5 -10.49 1.53 11.71
C GLY A 5 -10.42 0.61 10.49
N ALA A 6 -11.57 0.19 9.98
CA ALA A 6 -11.65 -0.66 8.79
C ALA A 6 -11.08 0.05 7.55
N HIS A 7 -11.43 1.32 7.33
CA HIS A 7 -10.93 2.11 6.22
C HIS A 7 -9.40 2.29 6.27
N SER A 8 -8.84 2.55 7.46
CA SER A 8 -7.39 2.66 7.65
C SER A 8 -6.67 1.33 7.37
N PHE A 9 -7.27 0.20 7.79
CA PHE A 9 -6.73 -1.12 7.51
C PHE A 9 -6.71 -1.42 6.02
N ILE A 10 -7.82 -1.17 5.32
CA ILE A 10 -7.91 -1.41 3.87
C ILE A 10 -6.90 -0.55 3.11
N LYS A 11 -6.72 0.72 3.49
CA LYS A 11 -5.71 1.58 2.87
C LYS A 11 -4.29 1.06 3.03
N GLN A 12 -3.96 0.52 4.20
CA GLN A 12 -2.66 -0.11 4.44
C GLN A 12 -2.51 -1.40 3.62
N LEU A 13 -3.58 -2.18 3.48
CA LEU A 13 -3.58 -3.41 2.68
C LEU A 13 -3.34 -3.11 1.19
N LEU A 14 -4.00 -2.08 0.66
CA LEU A 14 -3.80 -1.58 -0.70
C LEU A 14 -2.44 -0.89 -0.91
N ALA A 15 -1.69 -0.65 0.17
CA ALA A 15 -0.37 -0.05 0.11
C ALA A 15 0.77 -1.09 0.11
N LEU A 16 0.48 -2.39 0.21
CA LEU A 16 1.48 -3.47 0.10
C LEU A 16 2.35 -3.39 -1.17
N PRO A 17 1.84 -2.99 -2.36
CA PRO A 17 2.69 -2.86 -3.56
C PRO A 17 3.85 -1.88 -3.43
N PHE A 18 3.76 -0.92 -2.51
CA PHE A 18 4.82 0.05 -2.27
C PHE A 18 5.92 -0.47 -1.35
N LEU A 19 5.78 -1.64 -0.74
CA LEU A 19 6.86 -2.25 0.05
C LEU A 19 7.88 -2.92 -0.86
N PRO A 20 9.16 -3.00 -0.43
CA PRO A 20 10.11 -3.94 -1.00
C PRO A 20 9.49 -5.34 -1.07
N TRP A 21 9.55 -5.97 -2.25
CA TRP A 21 8.88 -7.25 -2.51
C TRP A 21 9.25 -8.33 -1.48
N ASN A 22 10.47 -8.31 -0.95
CA ASN A 22 10.97 -9.25 0.06
C ASN A 22 10.45 -8.99 1.48
N HIS A 23 9.82 -7.83 1.74
CA HIS A 23 9.24 -7.49 3.04
C HIS A 23 7.72 -7.68 3.06
N VAL A 24 7.08 -7.77 1.89
CA VAL A 24 5.62 -7.84 1.75
C VAL A 24 5.02 -8.98 2.55
N GLU A 25 5.60 -10.19 2.46
CA GLU A 25 5.04 -11.38 3.11
C GLU A 25 5.07 -11.27 4.64
N ASP A 26 6.19 -10.83 5.21
CA ASP A 26 6.31 -10.63 6.65
C ASP A 26 5.39 -9.53 7.17
N VAL A 27 5.27 -8.42 6.43
CA VAL A 27 4.38 -7.31 6.83
C VAL A 27 2.92 -7.75 6.72
N PHE A 28 2.55 -8.46 5.65
CA PHE A 28 1.19 -8.98 5.47
C PHE A 28 0.81 -9.96 6.58
N ARG A 29 1.71 -10.88 6.99
CA ARG A 29 1.47 -11.81 8.10
C ARG A 29 1.07 -11.07 9.39
N VAL A 30 1.80 -10.01 9.75
CA VAL A 30 1.49 -9.20 10.94
C VAL A 30 0.17 -8.44 10.80
N MET A 31 -0.15 -7.96 9.59
CA MET A 31 -1.44 -7.30 9.32
C MET A 31 -2.61 -8.27 9.46
N GLU A 32 -2.44 -9.47 8.95
CA GLU A 32 -3.45 -10.52 8.95
C GLU A 32 -3.79 -11.01 10.36
N GLU A 33 -2.79 -11.20 11.21
CA GLU A 33 -2.98 -11.52 12.64
C GLU A 33 -3.81 -10.45 13.39
N ARG A 34 -3.74 -9.19 12.92
CA ARG A 34 -4.41 -8.04 13.53
C ARG A 34 -5.69 -7.64 12.79
N ALA A 35 -6.10 -8.43 11.79
CA ALA A 35 -7.27 -8.11 10.97
C ALA A 35 -8.55 -8.16 11.83
N PRO A 36 -9.38 -7.11 11.79
CA PRO A 36 -10.71 -7.16 12.39
C PRO A 36 -11.52 -8.34 11.84
N ALA A 37 -12.38 -8.95 12.66
CA ALA A 37 -13.16 -10.14 12.25
C ALA A 37 -13.95 -9.93 10.94
N ASN A 38 -14.48 -8.72 10.71
CA ASN A 38 -15.23 -8.38 9.51
C ASN A 38 -14.34 -8.19 8.25
N LEU A 39 -13.01 -8.13 8.39
CA LEU A 39 -12.05 -8.01 7.29
C LEU A 39 -11.23 -9.28 7.07
N GLN A 40 -11.40 -10.33 7.89
CA GLN A 40 -10.73 -11.61 7.69
C GLN A 40 -11.01 -12.25 6.31
N PRO A 41 -12.24 -12.19 5.75
CA PRO A 41 -12.46 -12.69 4.39
C PRO A 41 -11.64 -11.94 3.33
N LEU A 42 -11.43 -10.63 3.53
CA LEU A 42 -10.61 -9.82 2.64
C LEU A 42 -9.12 -10.17 2.77
N THR A 43 -8.60 -10.35 3.99
CA THR A 43 -7.20 -10.76 4.17
C THR A 43 -6.96 -12.16 3.61
N GLN A 44 -7.88 -13.10 3.81
CA GLN A 44 -7.82 -14.43 3.20
C GLN A 44 -7.73 -14.34 1.67
N TYR A 45 -8.60 -13.52 1.06
CA TYR A 45 -8.55 -13.29 -0.39
C TYR A 45 -7.19 -12.74 -0.84
N VAL A 46 -6.65 -11.73 -0.15
CA VAL A 46 -5.34 -11.15 -0.49
C VAL A 46 -4.22 -12.18 -0.32
N ARG A 47 -4.27 -13.01 0.73
CA ARG A 47 -3.31 -14.11 0.91
C ARG A 47 -3.30 -15.02 -0.32
N ASP A 48 -4.47 -15.50 -0.71
CA ASP A 48 -4.60 -16.52 -1.75
C ASP A 48 -4.31 -15.95 -3.14
N GLN A 49 -4.75 -14.72 -3.41
CA GLN A 49 -4.69 -14.13 -4.75
C GLN A 49 -3.45 -13.27 -5.01
N TRP A 50 -2.83 -12.70 -3.98
CA TRP A 50 -1.72 -11.75 -4.15
C TRP A 50 -0.41 -12.29 -3.55
N ILE A 51 -0.47 -12.91 -2.37
CA ILE A 51 0.74 -13.34 -1.65
C ILE A 51 1.20 -14.73 -2.10
N GLN A 52 0.28 -15.69 -2.13
CA GLN A 52 0.57 -17.11 -2.44
C GLN A 52 0.28 -17.48 -3.89
N ASN A 53 -0.05 -16.50 -4.73
CA ASN A 53 -0.41 -16.74 -6.12
C ASN A 53 0.82 -17.15 -6.95
N PRO A 54 0.85 -18.38 -7.52
CA PRO A 54 2.00 -18.84 -8.30
C PRO A 54 2.10 -18.21 -9.68
N VAL A 55 1.01 -17.66 -10.22
CA VAL A 55 0.95 -17.03 -11.55
C VAL A 55 1.39 -15.58 -11.50
N PHE A 56 1.04 -14.87 -10.42
CA PHE A 56 1.35 -13.46 -10.20
C PHE A 56 2.14 -13.27 -8.89
N PRO A 57 3.44 -13.63 -8.88
CA PRO A 57 4.26 -13.55 -7.68
C PRO A 57 4.45 -12.09 -7.24
N ILE A 58 4.78 -11.85 -5.96
CA ILE A 58 4.93 -10.50 -5.37
C ILE A 58 5.76 -9.54 -6.23
N ARG A 59 6.86 -10.04 -6.81
CA ARG A 59 7.75 -9.26 -7.68
C ARG A 59 7.10 -8.73 -8.96
N SER A 60 6.01 -9.35 -9.44
CA SER A 60 5.33 -8.95 -10.68
C SER A 60 4.40 -7.76 -10.49
N TRP A 61 3.99 -7.46 -9.26
CA TRP A 61 3.06 -6.36 -8.95
C TRP A 61 3.59 -5.35 -7.94
N SER A 62 4.69 -5.65 -7.24
CA SER A 62 5.39 -4.66 -6.41
C SER A 62 5.87 -3.50 -7.29
N VAL A 63 5.55 -2.28 -6.88
CA VAL A 63 5.93 -1.02 -7.53
C VAL A 63 6.99 -0.27 -6.72
N TYR A 64 7.64 -0.93 -5.77
CA TYR A 64 8.72 -0.35 -4.97
C TYR A 64 9.82 0.19 -5.89
N GLN A 65 10.15 1.49 -5.72
CA GLN A 65 11.11 2.23 -6.54
C GLN A 65 10.77 2.34 -8.04
N PHE A 66 9.59 1.90 -8.47
CA PHE A 66 9.09 2.20 -9.80
C PHE A 66 8.37 3.55 -9.82
N ALA A 67 8.33 4.19 -10.99
CA ALA A 67 7.51 5.37 -11.20
C ALA A 67 6.03 4.97 -11.07
N ILE A 68 5.36 5.45 -10.04
CA ILE A 68 3.96 5.17 -9.77
C ILE A 68 3.14 5.95 -10.79
N ARG A 69 2.43 5.22 -11.65
CA ARG A 69 1.38 5.78 -12.49
C ARG A 69 0.04 5.34 -11.94
N THR A 70 -0.64 6.26 -11.29
CA THR A 70 -2.03 6.11 -10.86
C THR A 70 -2.95 6.22 -12.07
N ASN A 71 -4.19 5.72 -11.98
CA ASN A 71 -5.20 5.92 -13.03
C ASN A 71 -5.39 7.41 -13.39
N ASN A 72 -5.18 8.30 -12.41
CA ASN A 72 -5.26 9.74 -12.59
C ASN A 72 -4.13 10.32 -13.47
N ASP A 73 -3.03 9.59 -13.70
CA ASP A 73 -1.97 10.00 -14.63
C ASP A 73 -2.38 9.84 -16.10
N VAL A 74 -3.41 9.02 -16.38
CA VAL A 74 -3.97 8.80 -17.72
C VAL A 74 -5.10 9.78 -18.02
N GLU A 75 -5.78 10.33 -17.00
CA GLU A 75 -6.97 11.19 -17.13
C GLU A 75 -6.67 12.72 -17.21
N GLU A 76 -5.40 13.11 -17.38
CA GLU A 76 -4.89 14.45 -17.77
C GLU A 76 -5.52 15.72 -17.13
N ARG A 77 -6.04 15.68 -15.90
CA ARG A 77 -6.53 16.89 -15.20
C ARG A 77 -5.50 17.48 -14.24
N ASP A 78 -4.53 18.24 -14.75
CA ASP A 78 -3.55 19.02 -13.96
C ASP A 78 -2.87 18.21 -12.82
N VAL A 79 -2.49 16.95 -13.12
CA VAL A 79 -2.05 15.94 -12.13
C VAL A 79 -0.53 15.79 -12.04
N ARG A 80 0.25 16.28 -13.01
CA ARG A 80 1.71 16.03 -13.07
C ARG A 80 2.44 16.48 -11.80
N ARG A 81 2.01 17.58 -11.18
CA ARG A 81 2.56 18.05 -9.89
C ARG A 81 2.12 17.17 -8.72
N THR A 82 0.85 16.76 -8.67
CA THR A 82 0.29 15.89 -7.61
C THR A 82 0.89 14.47 -7.65
N SER A 83 1.10 13.94 -8.85
CA SER A 83 1.78 12.67 -9.11
C SER A 83 3.26 12.74 -8.70
N HIS A 84 3.96 13.81 -9.10
CA HIS A 84 5.36 14.00 -8.73
C HIS A 84 5.55 14.19 -7.21
N LEU A 85 4.70 14.98 -6.56
CA LEU A 85 4.72 15.16 -5.11
C LEU A 85 4.38 13.86 -4.38
N THR A 86 3.45 13.06 -4.91
CA THR A 86 3.12 11.74 -4.37
C THR A 86 4.30 10.78 -4.51
N GLN A 87 4.94 10.75 -5.68
CA GLN A 87 6.14 9.95 -5.91
C GLN A 87 7.28 10.37 -4.97
N GLN A 88 7.52 11.68 -4.81
CA GLN A 88 8.53 12.18 -3.88
C GLN A 88 8.23 11.78 -2.43
N LYS A 89 6.96 11.92 -1.99
CA LYS A 89 6.54 11.52 -0.64
C LYS A 89 6.74 10.03 -0.39
N ILE A 90 6.37 9.18 -1.35
CA ILE A 90 6.55 7.72 -1.22
C ILE A 90 8.03 7.36 -1.23
N THR A 91 8.82 7.98 -2.11
CA THR A 91 10.27 7.74 -2.19
C THR A 91 10.97 8.14 -0.88
N ALA A 92 10.69 9.34 -0.37
CA ALA A 92 11.23 9.79 0.91
C ALA A 92 10.78 8.89 2.08
N ALA A 93 9.53 8.42 2.08
CA ALA A 93 9.06 7.48 3.09
C ALA A 93 9.74 6.11 2.98
N ALA A 94 10.01 5.65 1.75
CA ALA A 94 10.72 4.41 1.48
C ALA A 94 12.16 4.47 2.00
N ASP A 95 12.87 5.57 1.76
CA ASP A 95 14.23 5.78 2.26
C ASP A 95 14.27 5.71 3.80
N ARG A 96 13.33 6.41 4.46
CA ARG A 96 13.19 6.38 5.93
C ARG A 96 12.84 5.00 6.47
N TYR A 97 12.00 4.25 5.75
CA TYR A 97 11.64 2.88 6.12
C TYR A 97 12.85 1.93 5.99
N MET A 98 13.61 2.01 4.90
CA MET A 98 14.81 1.20 4.70
C MET A 98 15.95 1.56 5.67
N ALA A 99 16.04 2.83 6.06
CA ALA A 99 16.92 3.31 7.12
C ALA A 99 16.44 2.92 8.55
N GLN A 100 15.32 2.20 8.66
CA GLN A 100 14.71 1.76 9.93
C GLN A 100 14.27 2.91 10.85
N GLU A 101 14.09 4.12 10.31
CA GLU A 101 13.60 5.28 11.08
C GLU A 101 12.10 5.21 11.35
N ILE A 102 11.35 4.51 10.48
CA ILE A 102 9.90 4.32 10.60
C ILE A 102 9.54 2.84 10.47
N SER A 103 8.48 2.41 11.17
CA SER A 103 7.98 1.04 11.07
C SER A 103 7.24 0.79 9.75
N SER A 104 7.05 -0.47 9.38
CA SER A 104 6.24 -0.87 8.22
C SER A 104 4.81 -0.33 8.31
N GLY A 105 4.20 -0.34 9.49
CA GLY A 105 2.87 0.24 9.71
C GLY A 105 2.83 1.77 9.53
N ALA A 106 3.89 2.48 9.93
CA ALA A 106 3.99 3.92 9.67
C ALA A 106 4.18 4.21 8.18
N TYR A 107 5.02 3.42 7.50
CA TYR A 107 5.22 3.49 6.05
C TYR A 107 3.92 3.24 5.28
N LEU A 108 3.21 2.16 5.58
CA LEU A 108 1.93 1.83 4.94
C LEU A 108 0.84 2.88 5.17
N LYS A 109 0.85 3.58 6.30
CA LYS A 109 -0.06 4.72 6.53
C LYS A 109 0.26 5.89 5.59
N ILE A 110 1.55 6.18 5.38
CA ILE A 110 1.97 7.22 4.43
C ILE A 110 1.57 6.83 3.01
N CYS A 111 1.91 5.62 2.57
CA CYS A 111 1.55 5.14 1.23
C CYS A 111 0.03 5.04 1.04
N GLY A 112 -0.70 4.52 2.03
CA GLY A 112 -2.16 4.41 1.97
C GLY A 112 -2.90 5.75 1.95
N SER A 113 -2.23 6.86 2.28
CA SER A 113 -2.80 8.20 2.19
C SER A 113 -3.09 8.64 0.76
N ILE A 114 -2.45 8.03 -0.26
CA ILE A 114 -2.76 8.32 -1.67
C ILE A 114 -4.19 7.95 -2.05
N TYR A 115 -4.80 7.02 -1.32
CA TYR A 115 -6.19 6.60 -1.49
C TYR A 115 -7.15 7.46 -0.65
N ALA A 116 -6.68 8.53 0.00
CA ALA A 116 -7.55 9.56 0.51
C ALA A 116 -8.02 10.41 -0.68
N ALA A 117 -9.29 10.27 -1.04
CA ALA A 117 -9.93 11.11 -2.04
C ALA A 117 -9.76 12.61 -1.70
N PRO A 118 -9.49 13.48 -2.69
CA PRO A 118 -9.54 14.94 -2.52
C PRO A 118 -10.96 15.51 -2.64
N TYR A 119 -12.00 14.68 -2.65
CA TYR A 119 -13.38 15.13 -2.83
C TYR A 119 -13.95 15.70 -1.51
N GLU A 120 -13.70 16.99 -1.29
CA GLU A 120 -14.63 17.92 -0.63
C GLU A 120 -15.34 18.77 -1.69
#